data_AF-A0A6N7MDR7-F1
#
_entry.id   AF-A0A6N7MDR7-F1
#
_cell.length_a   1.000
_cell.length_b   1.000
_cell.length_c   1.000
_cell.angle_alpha   90.00
_cell.angle_beta   90.00
_cell.angle_gamma   90.00
#
_symmetry.space_group_name_H-M   'P 1'
#
loop_
_entity.id
_entity.type
_entity.pdbx_description
1 polymer ?
#
loop_
_entity_poly.entity_id
_entity_poly.type
_entity_poly.pdbx_seq_one_letter_code
_entity_poly.pdbx_strand_id
1 'polypeptide(L)'
;MASLKQLRERLGLTQAQVANKLNITIPALSTYETGQATPPLEDMIILERNFSQPIEWTDNINVEDKQKITELITALSERYPLTYVLNFAKKWIKQDLRFGRPDRAIKFFTKQAGIVTEDSQKSFES
;
A
#
# COMPACT_ATOMS: atom_id res chain seq x y z
N MET A 1 -6.84 14.12 0.14
CA MET A 1 -6.60 13.89 -1.30
C MET A 1 -7.97 13.93 -1.98
N ALA A 2 -8.17 13.46 -3.20
CA ALA A 2 -9.51 13.33 -3.78
C ALA A 2 -9.77 11.84 -4.09
N SER A 3 -11.00 11.38 -3.90
CA SER A 3 -11.36 10.01 -4.24
C SER A 3 -11.34 9.78 -5.76
N LEU A 4 -11.23 8.52 -6.17
CA LEU A 4 -11.26 8.14 -7.59
C LEU A 4 -12.47 8.72 -8.32
N LYS A 5 -13.65 8.66 -7.69
CA LYS A 5 -14.90 9.20 -8.23
C LYS A 5 -14.83 10.71 -8.43
N GLN A 6 -14.35 11.44 -7.43
CA GLN A 6 -14.23 12.90 -7.49
C GLN A 6 -13.27 13.33 -8.60
N LEU A 7 -12.15 12.62 -8.77
CA LEU A 7 -11.19 12.90 -9.84
C LEU A 7 -11.79 12.63 -11.22
N ARG A 8 -12.46 11.49 -11.40
CA ARG A 8 -13.18 11.16 -12.63
C ARG A 8 -14.19 12.25 -13.01
N GLU A 9 -15.00 12.69 -12.05
CA GLU A 9 -16.04 13.70 -12.26
C GLU A 9 -15.48 15.08 -12.59
N ARG A 10 -14.41 15.51 -11.90
CA ARG A 10 -13.70 16.77 -12.21
C ARG A 10 -13.13 16.81 -13.61
N LEU A 11 -12.76 15.65 -14.15
CA LEU A 11 -12.22 15.50 -15.50
C LEU A 11 -13.31 15.23 -16.56
N GLY A 12 -14.58 15.22 -16.17
CA GLY A 12 -15.70 14.99 -17.09
C GLY A 12 -15.73 13.58 -17.70
N LEU A 13 -15.10 12.60 -17.05
CA LEU A 13 -14.99 11.23 -17.56
C LEU A 13 -16.17 10.36 -17.11
N THR A 14 -16.61 9.45 -17.96
CA THR A 14 -17.60 8.41 -17.59
C THR A 14 -16.91 7.20 -16.98
N GLN A 15 -17.65 6.41 -16.19
CA GLN A 15 -17.13 5.15 -15.67
C GLN A 15 -16.71 4.19 -16.81
N ALA A 16 -17.44 4.17 -17.93
CA ALA A 16 -17.07 3.37 -19.10
C ALA A 16 -15.70 3.77 -19.69
N GLN A 17 -15.41 5.08 -19.78
CA GLN A 17 -14.13 5.55 -20.30
C GLN A 17 -12.95 5.14 -19.41
N VAL A 18 -13.11 5.22 -18.09
CA VAL A 18 -12.06 4.81 -17.14
C VAL A 18 -11.92 3.28 -17.12
N ALA A 19 -13.02 2.54 -17.10
CA ALA A 19 -13.02 1.08 -17.13
C ALA A 19 -12.33 0.53 -18.38
N ASN A 20 -12.62 1.11 -19.55
CA ASN A 20 -11.96 0.76 -20.81
C ASN A 20 -10.45 1.03 -20.78
N LYS A 21 -10.00 2.14 -20.19
CA LYS A 21 -8.57 2.46 -20.06
C LYS A 21 -7.81 1.47 -19.19
N LEU A 22 -8.47 0.90 -18.18
CA LEU A 22 -7.91 -0.09 -17.28
C LEU A 22 -8.12 -1.53 -17.75
N ASN A 23 -8.85 -1.74 -18.84
CA ASN A 23 -9.27 -3.06 -19.28
C ASN A 23 -10.04 -3.84 -18.18
N ILE A 24 -10.90 -3.13 -17.43
CA ILE A 24 -11.79 -3.70 -16.40
C ILE A 24 -13.26 -3.48 -16.76
N THR A 25 -14.15 -4.10 -16.01
CA THR A 25 -15.59 -3.90 -16.17
C THR A 25 -16.07 -2.64 -15.42
N ILE A 26 -17.17 -2.04 -15.88
CA ILE A 26 -17.80 -0.89 -15.20
C ILE A 26 -18.19 -1.24 -13.74
N PRO A 27 -18.77 -2.41 -13.45
CA PRO A 27 -19.02 -2.81 -12.06
C PRO A 27 -17.76 -2.85 -11.19
N ALA A 28 -16.63 -3.35 -11.72
CA ALA A 28 -15.36 -3.35 -10.97
C ALA A 28 -14.92 -1.92 -10.62
N LEU A 29 -14.98 -0.99 -11.58
CA LEU A 29 -14.70 0.42 -11.31
C LEU A 29 -15.64 1.01 -10.26
N SER A 30 -16.93 0.68 -10.30
CA SER A 30 -17.90 1.14 -9.32
C SER A 30 -17.56 0.66 -7.90
N THR A 31 -17.12 -0.59 -7.75
CA THR A 31 -16.66 -1.10 -6.44
C THR A 31 -15.43 -0.37 -5.92
N TYR A 32 -14.53 0.05 -6.81
CA TYR A 32 -13.36 0.86 -6.45
C TYR A 32 -13.76 2.27 -6.02
N GLU A 33 -14.65 2.93 -6.76
CA GLU A 33 -15.14 4.28 -6.46
C GLU A 33 -15.93 4.37 -5.14
N THR A 34 -16.53 3.25 -4.72
CA THR A 34 -17.32 3.15 -3.48
C THR A 34 -16.53 2.59 -2.29
N GLY A 35 -15.29 2.14 -2.51
CA GLY A 35 -14.46 1.53 -1.47
C GLY A 35 -14.88 0.11 -1.07
N GLN A 36 -15.75 -0.55 -1.85
CA GLN A 36 -16.12 -1.95 -1.63
C GLN A 36 -14.99 -2.91 -1.98
N ALA A 37 -14.08 -2.49 -2.86
CA ALA A 37 -12.88 -3.22 -3.21
C ALA A 37 -11.72 -2.25 -3.42
N THR A 38 -10.51 -2.68 -3.09
CA THR A 38 -9.27 -1.97 -3.44
C THR A 38 -8.75 -2.53 -4.77
N PRO A 39 -8.40 -1.69 -5.77
CA PRO A 39 -7.83 -2.19 -7.01
C PRO A 39 -6.46 -2.84 -6.77
N PRO A 40 -5.99 -3.70 -7.68
CA PRO A 40 -4.60 -4.11 -7.74
C PRO A 40 -3.65 -2.90 -7.79
N LEU A 41 -2.46 -3.03 -7.20
CA LEU A 41 -1.46 -1.95 -7.17
C LEU A 41 -1.10 -1.42 -8.56
N GLU A 42 -1.07 -2.29 -9.56
CA GLU A 42 -0.80 -1.91 -10.96
C GLU A 42 -1.87 -0.95 -11.49
N ASP A 43 -3.16 -1.25 -11.26
CA ASP A 43 -4.27 -0.39 -11.67
C ASP A 43 -4.26 0.94 -10.90
N MET A 44 -3.88 0.92 -9.62
CA MET A 44 -3.71 2.14 -8.82
C MET A 44 -2.64 3.06 -9.43
N ILE A 45 -1.48 2.50 -9.79
CA ILE A 45 -0.40 3.24 -10.46
C ILE A 45 -0.86 3.79 -11.82
N ILE A 46 -1.53 2.96 -12.63
CA ILE A 46 -2.04 3.38 -13.93
C ILE A 46 -3.03 4.54 -13.77
N LEU A 47 -3.92 4.47 -12.78
CA LEU A 47 -4.89 5.54 -12.52
C LEU A 47 -4.22 6.83 -12.09
N GLU A 48 -3.30 6.78 -11.12
CA GLU A 48 -2.60 7.98 -10.66
C GLU A 48 -1.79 8.64 -11.78
N ARG A 49 -1.14 7.84 -12.64
CA ARG A 49 -0.44 8.36 -13.82
C ARG A 49 -1.42 8.99 -14.82
N ASN A 50 -2.55 8.35 -15.07
CA ASN A 50 -3.57 8.86 -16.00
C ASN A 50 -4.23 10.15 -15.52
N PHE A 51 -4.41 10.31 -14.21
CA PHE A 51 -4.98 11.52 -13.63
C PHE A 51 -3.94 12.59 -13.29
N SER A 52 -2.64 12.24 -13.32
CA SER A 52 -1.54 13.11 -12.88
C SER A 52 -1.76 13.70 -11.48
N GLN A 53 -2.51 12.98 -10.64
CA GLN A 53 -2.89 13.38 -9.28
C GLN A 53 -2.94 12.13 -8.39
N PRO A 54 -2.49 12.21 -7.13
CA PRO A 54 -2.66 11.14 -6.16
C PRO A 54 -4.14 10.86 -5.90
N ILE A 55 -4.52 9.59 -5.85
CA ILE A 55 -5.88 9.16 -5.50
C ILE A 55 -5.93 8.82 -4.01
N GLU A 56 -6.99 9.26 -3.34
CA GLU A 56 -7.30 8.77 -2.01
C GLU A 56 -7.95 7.39 -2.11
N TRP A 57 -7.18 6.36 -1.74
CA TRP A 57 -7.63 4.98 -1.73
C TRP A 57 -8.22 4.62 -0.37
N THR A 58 -9.44 4.08 -0.40
CA THR A 58 -10.01 3.39 0.75
C THR A 58 -9.48 1.95 0.77
N ASP A 59 -8.61 1.68 1.74
CA ASP A 59 -8.19 0.33 2.08
C ASP A 59 -8.27 0.14 3.60
N ASN A 60 -8.25 -1.12 4.04
CA ASN A 60 -8.34 -1.47 5.46
C ASN A 60 -6.96 -1.60 6.13
N ILE A 61 -5.89 -1.09 5.50
CA ILE A 61 -4.56 -1.11 6.09
C ILE A 61 -4.42 0.17 6.93
N ASN A 62 -4.10 0.03 8.21
CA ASN A 62 -3.92 1.20 9.06
C ASN A 62 -2.74 2.06 8.53
N VAL A 63 -2.82 3.37 8.78
CA VAL A 63 -1.84 4.34 8.25
C VAL A 63 -0.43 4.09 8.80
N GLU A 64 -0.33 3.66 10.04
CA GLU A 64 0.95 3.43 10.73
C GLU A 64 1.74 2.25 10.11
N ASP A 65 1.06 1.18 9.75
CA ASP A 65 1.64 0.01 9.10
C ASP A 65 2.14 0.37 7.70
N LYS A 66 1.39 1.18 6.95
CA LYS A 66 1.84 1.70 5.65
C LYS A 66 3.11 2.55 5.78
N GLN A 67 3.18 3.40 6.79
CA GLN A 67 4.35 4.23 7.05
C GLN A 67 5.57 3.36 7.36
N LYS A 68 5.45 2.41 8.29
CA LYS A 68 6.53 1.49 8.65
C LYS A 68 7.02 0.66 7.45
N ILE A 69 6.11 0.14 6.63
CA ILE A 69 6.47 -0.62 5.42
C ILE A 69 7.21 0.27 4.42
N THR A 70 6.73 1.50 4.23
CA THR A 70 7.33 2.46 3.28
C THR A 70 8.73 2.87 3.72
N GLU A 71 8.91 3.20 5.00
CA GLU A 71 10.21 3.55 5.59
C GLU A 71 11.21 2.41 5.43
N LEU A 72 10.79 1.17 5.76
CA LEU A 72 11.63 -0.01 5.61
C LEU A 72 12.06 -0.24 4.16
N ILE A 73 11.11 -0.23 3.22
CA ILE A 73 11.42 -0.45 1.80
C ILE A 73 12.38 0.63 1.29
N THR A 74 12.13 1.89 1.66
CA THR A 74 12.96 3.04 1.27
C THR A 74 14.39 2.87 1.79
N ALA A 75 14.56 2.68 3.10
CA ALA A 75 15.88 2.53 3.72
C ALA A 75 16.68 1.33 3.18
N LEU A 76 16.00 0.22 2.87
CA LEU A 76 16.64 -0.95 2.27
C LEU A 76 17.01 -0.71 0.80
N SER A 77 16.15 -0.03 0.04
CA SER A 77 16.39 0.27 -1.38
C SER A 77 17.56 1.22 -1.62
N GLU A 78 17.91 2.06 -0.63
CA GLU A 78 19.09 2.94 -0.68
C GLU A 78 20.41 2.16 -0.58
N ARG A 79 20.38 0.96 0.01
CA ARG A 79 21.58 0.16 0.32
C ARG A 79 21.69 -1.10 -0.53
N TYR A 80 20.57 -1.57 -1.08
CA TYR A 80 20.48 -2.83 -1.81
C TYR A 80 19.61 -2.68 -3.06
N PRO A 81 19.89 -3.42 -4.14
CA PRO A 81 19.02 -3.44 -5.30
C PRO A 81 17.57 -3.80 -4.92
N LEU A 82 16.60 -3.04 -5.43
CA LEU A 82 15.18 -3.19 -5.10
C LEU A 82 14.67 -4.63 -5.31
N THR A 83 15.16 -5.32 -6.34
CA THR A 83 14.82 -6.73 -6.60
C THR A 83 15.19 -7.66 -5.44
N TYR A 84 16.31 -7.40 -4.76
CA TYR A 84 16.73 -8.16 -3.59
C TYR A 84 15.81 -7.89 -2.39
N VAL A 85 15.52 -6.61 -2.14
CA VAL A 85 14.60 -6.17 -1.07
C VAL A 85 13.22 -6.82 -1.23
N LEU A 86 12.67 -6.78 -2.45
CA LEU A 86 11.36 -7.37 -2.75
C LEU A 86 11.35 -8.90 -2.66
N ASN A 87 12.41 -9.57 -3.12
CA ASN A 87 12.52 -11.03 -3.02
C ASN A 87 12.63 -11.49 -1.56
N PHE A 88 13.38 -10.75 -0.76
CA PHE A 88 13.49 -11.00 0.67
C PHE A 88 12.15 -10.79 1.38
N ALA A 89 11.46 -9.68 1.12
CA ALA A 89 10.11 -9.42 1.65
C ALA A 89 9.12 -10.53 1.25
N LYS A 90 9.11 -10.96 -0.01
CA LYS A 90 8.30 -12.09 -0.50
C LYS A 90 8.57 -13.39 0.25
N LYS A 91 9.84 -13.75 0.42
CA LYS A 91 10.25 -14.98 1.12
C LYS A 91 9.77 -14.96 2.57
N TRP A 92 9.92 -13.81 3.22
CA TRP A 92 9.60 -13.63 4.62
C TRP A 92 8.09 -13.58 4.88
N ILE A 93 7.31 -12.85 4.08
CA ILE A 93 5.82 -12.87 4.15
C ILE A 93 5.29 -14.29 3.99
N LYS A 94 5.86 -15.07 3.05
CA LYS A 94 5.52 -16.50 2.87
C LYS A 94 5.91 -17.40 4.04
N GLN A 95 6.91 -17.01 4.84
CA GLN A 95 7.25 -17.73 6.07
C GLN A 95 6.30 -17.33 7.19
N ASP A 96 5.98 -16.05 7.32
CA ASP A 96 5.21 -15.52 8.45
C ASP A 96 3.70 -15.80 8.34
N LEU A 97 3.14 -15.85 7.12
CA LEU A 97 1.79 -16.37 6.86
C LEU A 97 1.63 -17.85 7.28
N ARG A 98 2.71 -18.63 7.33
CA ARG A 98 2.68 -20.00 7.85
C ARG A 98 2.66 -20.07 9.37
N PHE A 99 3.00 -18.97 10.06
CA PHE A 99 3.08 -18.90 11.52
C PHE A 99 2.08 -17.91 12.15
N GLY A 100 1.30 -17.18 11.34
CA GLY A 100 0.13 -16.41 11.78
C GLY A 100 0.42 -15.25 12.75
N ARG A 101 1.60 -14.61 12.70
CA ARG A 101 2.00 -13.56 13.66
C ARG A 101 2.70 -12.35 13.01
N PRO A 102 1.97 -11.53 12.24
CA PRO A 102 2.50 -10.32 11.57
C PRO A 102 3.17 -9.31 12.52
N ASP A 103 2.84 -9.32 13.82
CA ASP A 103 3.30 -8.32 14.80
C ASP A 103 4.79 -8.45 15.17
N ARG A 104 5.33 -9.68 15.18
CA ARG A 104 6.78 -9.91 15.44
C ARG A 104 7.63 -9.45 14.28
N ALA A 105 7.02 -9.56 13.13
CA ALA A 105 7.57 -9.32 11.84
C ALA A 105 7.88 -7.82 11.68
N ILE A 106 6.90 -6.98 12.00
CA ILE A 106 7.05 -5.52 12.07
C ILE A 106 8.14 -5.15 13.09
N LYS A 107 8.06 -5.65 14.34
CA LYS A 107 9.07 -5.35 15.39
C LYS A 107 10.50 -5.72 15.00
N PHE A 108 10.70 -6.85 14.31
CA PHE A 108 12.01 -7.26 13.84
C PHE A 108 12.56 -6.29 12.80
N PHE A 109 11.75 -5.88 11.83
CA PHE A 109 12.18 -4.95 10.79
C PHE A 109 12.39 -3.53 11.29
N THR A 110 11.53 -3.04 12.18
CA THR A 110 11.73 -1.75 12.84
C THR A 110 13.10 -1.73 13.53
N LYS A 111 13.43 -2.78 14.30
CA LYS A 111 14.73 -2.93 14.97
C LYS A 111 15.92 -3.05 14.00
N GLN A 112 15.79 -3.81 12.92
CA GLN A 112 16.89 -4.05 11.98
C GLN A 112 17.13 -2.88 11.01
N ALA A 113 16.09 -2.11 10.69
CA ALA A 113 16.22 -0.89 9.89
C ALA A 113 16.74 0.32 10.70
N GLY A 114 16.86 0.18 12.03
CA GLY A 114 17.24 1.27 12.92
C GLY A 114 16.12 2.29 13.16
N ILE A 115 14.87 1.92 12.85
CA ILE A 115 13.70 2.74 13.12
C ILE A 115 13.34 2.50 14.60
N VAL A 116 13.27 3.54 15.41
CA VAL A 116 12.91 3.43 16.84
C VAL A 116 11.40 3.67 16.95
N THR A 117 10.62 2.64 17.28
CA THR A 117 9.20 2.83 17.66
C THR A 117 9.09 3.27 19.11
N GLU A 118 8.34 4.35 19.35
CA GLU A 118 8.12 4.98 20.67
C GLU A 118 7.57 4.02 21.74
N ASP A 119 6.95 2.90 21.34
CA ASP A 119 6.47 1.86 22.27
C ASP A 119 7.56 1.09 23.02
N SER A 120 8.83 1.34 22.71
CA SER A 120 9.97 0.67 23.35
C SER A 120 10.32 1.25 24.74
N GLN A 121 9.70 2.37 25.15
CA GLN A 121 10.02 3.02 26.43
C GLN A 121 9.11 2.62 27.61
N LYS A 122 8.00 1.91 27.41
CA LYS A 122 7.05 1.57 28.50
C LYS A 122 7.17 0.16 29.10
N SER A 123 8.16 -0.63 28.69
CA SER A 123 8.27 -2.04 29.14
C SER A 123 9.52 -2.37 29.97
N PHE A 124 10.28 -1.36 30.43
CA PHE A 124 11.44 -1.55 31.32
C PHE A 124 11.32 -0.86 32.68
N GLU A 125 10.16 -0.27 33.02
CA GLU A 125 9.86 0.19 34.38
C GLU A 125 8.69 -0.62 34.96
N SER A 126 8.97 -1.86 35.38
CA SER A 126 8.21 -2.63 36.38
C SER A 126 9.06 -3.77 36.92
#